data_AF-A0A3C0VPR1-F1
#
_entry.id   AF-A0A3C0VPR1-F1
#
_cell.length_a   1.000
_cell.length_b   1.000
_cell.length_c   1.000
_cell.angle_alpha   90.00
_cell.angle_beta   90.00
_cell.angle_gamma   90.00
#
_symmetry.space_group_name_H-M   'P 1'
#
loop_
_entity.id
_entity.type
_entity.pdbx_description
1 polymer ?
#
loop_
_entity_poly.entity_id
_entity_poly.type
_entity_poly.pdbx_seq_one_letter_code
_entity_poly.pdbx_strand_id
1 'polypeptide(L)' 'LALVAGGQFDATLIMNAKNDWDIAAGDLLVHEAGGVVCGLDRKQLTYNNQATRHMGLMAGSDMLMAEFASRVEKIKHNI' A
#
# COMPACT_ATOMS: atom_id res chain seq x y z
N LEU A 1 -0.62 -8.41 1.46
CA LEU A 1 -2.03 -7.94 1.54
C LEU A 1 -2.90 -8.92 2.32
N ALA A 2 -3.17 -10.13 1.81
CA ALA A 2 -4.00 -11.10 2.55
C ALA A 2 -3.49 -11.43 3.97
N LEU A 3 -2.18 -11.59 4.14
CA LEU A 3 -1.57 -11.81 5.46
C LEU A 3 -1.73 -10.61 6.41
N VAL A 4 -1.79 -9.39 5.87
CA VAL A 4 -2.06 -8.18 6.65
C VAL A 4 -3.53 -8.11 7.03
N ALA A 5 -4.44 -8.34 6.08
CA ALA A 5 -5.88 -8.41 6.34
C ALA A 5 -6.24 -9.49 7.38
N GLY A 6 -5.54 -10.62 7.36
CA GLY A 6 -5.72 -11.70 8.35
C GLY A 6 -5.01 -11.49 9.68
N GLY A 7 -4.37 -10.33 9.92
CA GLY A 7 -3.68 -10.01 11.18
C GLY A 7 -2.41 -10.83 11.45
N GLN A 8 -1.86 -11.51 10.45
CA GLN A 8 -0.62 -12.29 10.59
C GLN A 8 0.64 -11.42 10.43
N PHE A 9 0.50 -10.28 9.77
CA PHE A 9 1.54 -9.26 9.61
C PHE A 9 0.93 -7.88 9.84
N ASP A 10 1.68 -7.00 10.50
CA ASP A 10 1.17 -5.66 10.84
C ASP A 10 1.02 -4.75 9.62
N ALA A 11 1.91 -4.91 8.64
CA ALA A 11 1.94 -4.10 7.43
C ALA A 11 2.77 -4.72 6.31
N THR A 12 2.67 -4.17 5.10
CA THR A 12 3.52 -4.53 3.94
C THR A 12 3.94 -3.29 3.15
N LEU A 13 5.10 -3.36 2.52
CA LEU A 13 5.64 -2.36 1.60
C LEU A 13 6.01 -3.04 0.28
N ILE A 14 5.57 -2.47 -0.84
CA ILE A 14 5.88 -2.94 -2.19
C ILE A 14 6.56 -1.80 -2.94
N MET A 15 7.84 -1.99 -3.29
CA MET A 15 8.65 -0.96 -3.96
C MET A 15 8.76 -1.13 -5.47
N ASN A 16 8.29 -2.25 -6.02
CA ASN A 16 8.22 -2.46 -7.46
C ASN A 16 6.81 -2.15 -7.99
N ALA A 17 6.74 -1.86 -9.29
CA ALA A 17 5.46 -1.57 -9.90
C ALA A 17 4.54 -2.80 -9.93
N LYS A 18 3.24 -2.54 -9.85
CA LYS A 18 2.15 -3.53 -9.85
C LYS A 18 0.99 -3.00 -10.69
N ASN A 19 0.27 -3.87 -11.38
CA ASN A 19 -0.94 -3.48 -12.09
C ASN A 19 -2.16 -3.54 -11.16
N ASP A 20 -3.26 -2.90 -11.57
CA ASP A 20 -4.56 -2.95 -10.88
C ASP A 20 -4.92 -4.38 -10.42
N TRP A 21 -4.83 -5.36 -11.32
CA TRP A 21 -5.20 -6.75 -11.04
C TRP A 21 -4.28 -7.46 -10.05
N ASP A 22 -3.05 -6.97 -9.84
CA ASP A 22 -2.14 -7.52 -8.84
C ASP A 22 -2.50 -7.05 -7.42
N ILE A 23 -3.27 -5.96 -7.30
CA ILE A 23 -3.50 -5.23 -6.03
C ILE A 23 -4.96 -5.28 -5.60
N ALA A 24 -5.90 -5.07 -6.52
CA ALA A 24 -7.29 -4.72 -6.22
C ALA A 24 -7.98 -5.71 -5.26
N ALA A 25 -7.77 -7.02 -5.45
CA ALA A 25 -8.33 -8.04 -4.57
C ALA A 25 -7.75 -7.94 -3.14
N GLY A 26 -6.45 -7.72 -3.02
CA GLY A 26 -5.78 -7.59 -1.73
C GLY A 26 -6.09 -6.27 -1.03
N ASP A 27 -6.30 -5.20 -1.79
CA ASP A 27 -6.76 -3.91 -1.27
C ASP A 27 -8.12 -4.05 -0.59
N LEU A 28 -9.09 -4.64 -1.28
CA LEU A 28 -10.42 -4.88 -0.70
C LEU A 28 -10.35 -5.69 0.59
N LEU A 29 -9.54 -6.77 0.63
CA LEU A 29 -9.37 -7.56 1.86
C LEU A 29 -8.84 -6.73 3.03
N VAL A 30 -7.84 -5.87 2.77
CA VAL A 30 -7.26 -5.02 3.82
C VAL A 30 -8.27 -3.96 4.25
N HIS A 31 -9.00 -3.36 3.31
CA HIS A 31 -10.03 -2.36 3.60
C HIS A 31 -11.15 -2.91 4.48
N GLU A 32 -11.70 -4.07 4.14
CA GLU A 32 -12.76 -4.74 4.91
C GLU A 32 -12.28 -5.23 6.29
N ALA A 33 -10.97 -5.47 6.44
CA ALA A 33 -10.34 -5.74 7.73
C ALA A 33 -10.09 -4.47 8.58
N GLY A 34 -10.48 -3.29 8.08
CA GLY A 34 -10.28 -1.99 8.75
C GLY A 34 -8.88 -1.39 8.56
N GLY A 35 -8.10 -1.93 7.63
CA GLY A 35 -6.79 -1.39 7.23
C GLY A 35 -6.88 -0.43 6.04
N VAL A 36 -5.73 0.10 5.66
CA VAL A 36 -5.57 1.02 4.52
C VAL A 36 -4.54 0.48 3.55
N VAL A 37 -4.79 0.68 2.25
CA VAL A 37 -3.80 0.55 1.18
C VAL A 37 -3.67 1.88 0.45
N CYS A 38 -2.45 2.36 0.28
CA CYS A 38 -2.18 3.59 -0.44
C CYS A 38 -0.82 3.55 -1.14
N GLY A 39 -0.62 4.49 -2.07
CA GLY A 39 0.66 4.66 -2.74
C GLY A 39 1.76 5.07 -1.75
N LEU A 40 3.02 4.97 -2.18
CA LEU A 40 4.17 5.44 -1.40
C LEU A 40 4.16 6.95 -1.11
N ASP A 41 3.30 7.70 -1.79
CA ASP A 41 3.01 9.13 -1.59
C ASP A 41 1.79 9.37 -0.69
N ARG A 42 1.27 8.31 -0.04
CA ARG A 42 0.06 8.28 0.78
C ARG A 42 -1.24 8.58 0.04
N LYS A 43 -1.22 8.69 -1.28
CA LYS A 43 -2.46 8.88 -2.03
C LYS A 43 -3.19 7.56 -2.15
N GLN A 44 -4.51 7.63 -2.03
CA GLN A 44 -5.36 6.47 -2.28
C GLN A 44 -5.16 5.97 -3.71
N LEU A 45 -5.15 4.65 -3.88
CA LEU A 45 -5.06 4.07 -5.21
C LEU A 45 -6.35 4.35 -5.98
N THR A 46 -6.20 4.71 -7.26
CA THR A 46 -7.33 4.85 -8.18
C THR A 46 -7.21 3.77 -9.24
N TYR A 47 -8.23 2.93 -9.35
CA TYR A 47 -8.29 1.82 -10.29
C TYR A 47 -9.02 2.21 -11.58
N ASN A 48 -8.93 1.37 -12.61
CA ASN A 48 -9.67 1.51 -13.86
C ASN A 48 -9.29 2.79 -14.65
N ASN A 49 -8.06 3.26 -14.47
CA ASN A 49 -7.47 4.29 -15.32
C ASN A 49 -6.91 3.66 -16.59
N GLN A 50 -6.70 4.48 -17.64
CA GLN A 50 -6.05 4.03 -18.87
C GLN A 50 -4.64 3.46 -18.60
N ALA A 51 -3.93 4.04 -17.63
CA ALA A 51 -2.71 3.47 -17.07
C ALA A 51 -3.05 2.73 -15.77
N THR A 52 -2.89 1.41 -15.76
CA THR A 52 -3.23 0.53 -14.64
C THR A 52 -2.07 0.29 -13.67
N ARG A 53 -0.94 0.97 -13.87
CA ARG A 53 0.31 0.65 -13.19
C ARG A 53 0.56 1.61 -12.02
N HIS A 54 0.77 1.02 -10.84
CA HIS A 54 1.09 1.71 -9.58
C HIS A 54 2.58 1.57 -9.28
N MET A 55 3.26 2.66 -8.92
CA MET A 55 4.73 2.70 -8.74
C MET A 55 5.20 2.24 -7.36
N GLY A 56 4.41 1.40 -6.70
CA GLY A 56 4.62 0.91 -5.34
C GLY A 56 3.48 1.32 -4.41
N LEU A 57 3.34 0.59 -3.30
CA LEU A 57 2.27 0.79 -2.33
C LEU A 57 2.70 0.36 -0.93
N MET A 58 1.94 0.79 0.05
CA MET A 58 2.01 0.29 1.41
C MET A 58 0.60 -0.07 1.90
N ALA A 59 0.53 -1.03 2.82
CA ALA A 59 -0.72 -1.42 3.45
C ALA A 59 -0.52 -1.77 4.93
N GLY A 60 -1.50 -1.45 5.77
CA GLY A 60 -1.50 -1.75 7.21
C GLY A 60 -2.53 -0.91 7.96
N SER A 61 -2.38 -0.78 9.28
CA SER A 61 -3.23 0.11 10.07
C SER A 61 -2.88 1.59 9.87
N ASP A 62 -3.85 2.49 10.07
CA ASP A 62 -3.63 3.94 9.96
C ASP A 62 -2.44 4.44 10.80
N MET A 63 -2.28 3.89 12.00
CA MET A 63 -1.18 4.22 12.90
C MET A 63 0.18 3.88 12.27
N LEU A 64 0.31 2.70 11.65
CA LEU A 64 1.56 2.26 11.02
C LEU A 64 1.83 2.99 9.70
N MET A 65 0.78 3.36 8.96
CA MET A 65 0.93 4.14 7.72
C MET A 65 1.53 5.53 7.99
N ALA A 66 1.26 6.15 9.14
CA ALA A 66 1.90 7.41 9.53
C ALA A 66 3.40 7.23 9.80
N GLU A 67 3.80 6.17 10.50
CA GLU A 67 5.20 5.87 10.80
C GLU A 67 6.00 5.55 9.53
N PHE A 68 5.42 4.75 8.62
CA PHE A 68 6.05 4.41 7.34
C PHE A 68 6.33 5.63 6.47
N ALA A 69 5.37 6.56 6.36
CA ALA A 69 5.57 7.78 5.58
C ALA A 69 6.79 8.58 6.06
N SER A 70 6.96 8.73 7.38
CA SER A 70 8.10 9.46 7.96
C SER A 70 9.47 8.85 7.63
N ARG A 71 9.51 7.55 7.30
CA ARG A 71 10.74 6.80 7.00
C ARG A 71 10.97 6.64 5.50
N VAL A 72 9.92 6.46 4.71
CA VAL A 72 10.01 6.33 3.23
C VAL A 72 10.51 7.62 2.59
N GLU A 73 10.13 8.80 3.10
CA GLU A 73 10.68 10.09 2.65
C GLU A 73 12.19 10.17 2.83
N LYS A 74 12.73 9.62 3.92
CA LYS A 74 14.18 9.61 4.18
C LYS A 74 14.95 8.70 3.22
N ILE A 75 14.33 7.64 2.73
CA ILE A 75 14.96 6.70 1.77
C ILE A 75 15.07 7.36 0.39
N LYS A 76 14.06 8.11 -0.06
CA LYS A 76 14.10 8.82 -1.35
C LYS A 76 15.15 9.94 -1.42
N HIS A 77 15.59 10.49 -0.29
CA HIS A 77 16.59 11.56 -0.23
C HIS A 77 18.03 11.04 -0.08
N ASN A 78 18.22 9.75 0.15
CA ASN A 78 19.53 9.11 0.34
C ASN A 78 19.95 8.21 -0.84
N ILE A 79 19.24 8.30 -1.96
CA ILE A 79 19.52 7.59 -3.22
C ILE A 79 19.76 8.61 -4.32
#